data_AF-X0XGD7-F1
#
_entry.id   AF-X0XGD7-F1
#
_cell.length_a   1.000
_cell.length_b   1.000
_cell.length_c   1.000
_cell.angle_alpha   90.00
_cell.angle_beta   90.00
_cell.angle_gamma   90.00
#
_symmetry.space_group_name_H-M   'P 1'
#
loop_
_entity.id
_entity.type
_entity.pdbx_description
1 polymer ?
#
loop_
_entity_poly.entity_id
_entity_poly.type
_entity_poly.pdbx_seq_one_letter_code
_entity_poly.pdbx_strand_id
1 'polypeptide(L)' 'LFKGIFVETNPIPIKALMHMAGMIGPEIRLPMVPLADQHRPKLAAMLAEFGVKTSKS' A
#
# COMPACT_ATOMS: atom_id res chain seq x y z
N LEU A 1 11.64 -11.47 1.80
CA LEU A 1 11.59 -10.17 1.11
C LEU A 1 10.13 -9.90 0.73
N PHE A 2 9.47 -8.90 1.33
CA PHE A 2 8.05 -8.53 1.17
C PHE A 2 6.99 -9.64 1.38
N LYS A 3 6.86 -10.21 2.58
CA LYS A 3 5.70 -11.09 2.90
C LYS A 3 4.39 -10.29 3.07
N GLY A 4 4.47 -8.99 3.37
CA GLY A 4 3.30 -8.14 3.64
C GLY A 4 2.47 -7.76 2.40
N ILE A 5 3.03 -7.85 1.19
CA ILE A 5 2.30 -7.54 -0.07
C ILE A 5 1.40 -8.68 -0.56
N PHE A 6 1.38 -9.83 0.12
CA PHE A 6 0.50 -10.96 -0.19
C PHE A 6 -0.82 -10.92 0.58
N VAL A 7 -1.18 -9.77 1.18
CA VAL A 7 -2.49 -9.57 1.84
C VAL A 7 -3.65 -9.66 0.86
N GLU A 8 -3.44 -9.27 -0.40
CA GLU A 8 -4.41 -9.37 -1.49
C GLU A 8 -3.68 -9.66 -2.82
N THR A 9 -4.45 -9.91 -3.88
CA THR A 9 -3.92 -10.13 -5.22
C THR A 9 -3.11 -8.91 -5.71
N ASN A 10 -1.84 -9.15 -6.06
CA ASN A 10 -1.00 -8.19 -6.76
C ASN A 10 -1.69 -7.76 -8.08
N PRO A 11 -1.77 -6.46 -8.45
CA PRO A 11 -1.01 -5.30 -7.98
C PRO A 11 -1.64 -4.38 -6.93
N ILE A 12 -2.67 -4.80 -6.21
CA ILE A 12 -3.38 -3.93 -5.25
C ILE A 12 -2.49 -3.51 -4.06
N PRO A 13 -1.78 -4.42 -3.35
CA PRO A 13 -1.05 -4.04 -2.14
C PRO A 13 0.17 -3.16 -2.37
N ILE A 14 0.88 -3.38 -3.48
CA ILE A 14 2.06 -2.57 -3.82
C ILE A 14 1.66 -1.14 -4.22
N LYS A 15 0.54 -0.97 -4.94
CA LYS A 15 0.01 0.36 -5.27
C LYS A 15 -0.43 1.11 -4.02
N ALA A 16 -1.12 0.46 -3.09
CA ALA A 16 -1.48 1.07 -1.82
C ALA A 16 -0.23 1.52 -1.03
N LEU A 17 0.81 0.69 -1.00
CA LEU A 17 2.08 1.01 -0.35
C LEU A 17 2.78 2.22 -0.98
N MET A 18 2.89 2.24 -2.31
CA MET A 18 3.50 3.36 -3.05
C MET A 18 2.70 4.66 -2.87
N HIS A 19 1.38 4.56 -2.79
CA HIS A 19 0.52 5.71 -2.51
C HIS A 19 0.74 6.23 -1.08
N MET A 20 0.76 5.35 -0.08
CA MET A 20 1.07 5.71 1.31
C MET A 20 2.48 6.29 1.48
N ALA A 21 3.44 5.86 0.66
CA ALA A 21 4.80 6.40 0.60
C ALA A 21 4.89 7.75 -0.16
N GLY A 22 3.79 8.26 -0.71
CA GLY A 22 3.77 9.50 -1.49
C GLY A 22 4.48 9.41 -2.85
N MET A 23 4.72 8.20 -3.37
CA MET A 23 5.41 7.97 -4.64
C MET A 23 4.48 8.01 -5.85
N ILE A 24 3.17 7.73 -5.64
CA ILE A 24 2.15 7.73 -6.70
C ILE A 24 0.85 8.39 -6.21
N GLY A 25 0.10 8.99 -7.14
CA GLY A 25 -1.23 9.53 -6.87
C GLY A 25 -2.27 8.43 -6.56
N PRO A 26 -3.49 8.81 -6.11
CA PRO A 26 -4.56 7.88 -5.74
C PRO A 26 -5.22 7.17 -6.95
N GLU A 27 -4.67 7.33 -8.15
CA GLU A 27 -5.29 6.85 -9.38
C GLU A 27 -5.26 5.32 -9.46
N ILE A 28 -6.41 4.72 -9.18
CA ILE A 28 -6.70 3.32 -9.43
C ILE A 28 -7.60 3.25 -10.66
N ARG A 29 -7.07 2.70 -11.77
CA ARG A 29 -7.87 2.42 -12.97
C ARG A 29 -8.58 1.08 -12.81
N LEU A 30 -9.85 1.02 -13.23
CA LEU A 30 -10.62 -0.22 -13.31
C LEU A 30 -9.86 -1.27 -14.16
N PRO A 31 -9.97 -2.58 -13.85
CA PRO A 31 -10.87 -3.22 -12.88
C PRO A 31 -10.33 -3.28 -11.44
N MET A 32 -9.27 -2.53 -11.12
CA MET A 32 -8.67 -2.59 -9.79
C MET A 32 -9.53 -1.86 -8.76
N VAL A 33 -9.77 -2.48 -7.61
CA VAL A 33 -10.42 -1.87 -6.45
C VAL A 33 -9.38 -1.38 -5.44
N PRO A 34 -9.68 -0.37 -4.61
CA PRO A 34 -8.82 0.03 -3.50
C PRO A 34 -8.56 -1.14 -2.54
N LEU A 35 -7.37 -1.15 -1.93
CA LEU A 35 -7.05 -2.10 -0.87
C LEU A 35 -8.05 -1.95 0.28
N ALA A 36 -8.56 -3.08 0.79
CA ALA A 36 -9.44 -3.08 1.95
C ALA A 36 -8.78 -2.41 3.17
N ASP A 37 -9.56 -1.62 3.92
CA ASP A 37 -9.05 -0.80 5.03
C ASP A 37 -8.38 -1.63 6.14
N GLN A 38 -8.83 -2.87 6.34
CA GLN A 38 -8.23 -3.83 7.28
C GLN A 38 -6.74 -4.12 7.01
N HIS A 39 -6.27 -3.98 5.76
CA HIS A 39 -4.89 -4.26 5.37
C HIS A 39 -3.99 -3.01 5.45
N ARG A 40 -4.56 -1.80 5.56
CA ARG A 40 -3.80 -0.54 5.65
C ARG A 40 -2.87 -0.47 6.86
N PRO A 41 -3.28 -0.85 8.10
CA PRO A 41 -2.38 -0.81 9.25
C PRO A 41 -1.15 -1.70 9.08
N LYS A 42 -1.33 -2.88 8.46
CA LYS A 42 -0.23 -3.82 8.21
C LYS A 42 0.76 -3.27 7.18
N LEU A 43 0.28 -2.61 6.12
CA LEU A 43 1.16 -1.94 5.14
C LEU A 43 1.89 -0.74 5.76
N ALA A 44 1.20 0.04 6.61
CA ALA A 44 1.82 1.17 7.31
C ALA A 44 2.93 0.72 8.28
N ALA A 45 2.71 -0.36 9.04
CA ALA A 45 3.72 -0.95 9.90
C ALA A 45 4.94 -1.44 9.09
N MET A 46 4.69 -2.09 7.95
CA MET A 46 5.77 -2.52 7.05
C MET A 46 6.57 -1.34 6.50
N LEU A 47 5.91 -0.25 6.09
CA LEU A 47 6.59 0.98 5.66
C LEU A 47 7.48 1.57 6.77
N ALA A 48 6.99 1.55 8.02
CA ALA A 48 7.77 2.00 9.18
C ALA A 48 9.00 1.11 9.44
N GLU A 49 8.89 -0.22 9.31
CA GLU A 49 10.03 -1.15 9.41
C GLU A 49 11.11 -0.87 8.36
N PHE A 50 10.72 -0.40 7.16
CA PHE A 50 11.65 -0.02 6.10
C PHE A 50 12.12 1.45 6.17
N GLY A 51 11.75 2.20 7.21
CA GLY A 51 12.14 3.60 7.38
C GLY A 51 11.48 4.57 6.39
N VAL A 52 10.42 4.14 5.70
CA VAL A 52 9.68 4.96 4.75
C VAL A 52 8.61 5.73 5.51
N LYS A 53 8.71 7.07 5.50
CA LYS A 53 7.70 7.94 6.11
C LYS A 53 6.44 7.91 5.26
N THR A 54 5.30 7.60 5.88
CA THR A 54 4.01 7.69 5.21
C THR A 54 3.65 9.16 5.05
N SER A 55 3.44 9.60 3.80
CA SER A 55 2.93 10.95 3.53
C SER A 55 1.45 10.93 3.87
N LYS A 56 1.06 11.52 5.01
CA LYS A 56 -0.33 11.82 5.30
C LYS A 56 -0.80 12.85 4.27
N SER A 57 -1.63 12.42 3.31
CA SER A 57 -2.58 13.29 2.61
C SER A 57 -3.96 13.05 3.18
#